data_AF-A0A226BUJ4-F1
#
_entry.id   AF-A0A226BUJ4-F1
#
_cell.length_a   1.000
_cell.length_b   1.000
_cell.length_c   1.000
_cell.angle_alpha   90.00
_cell.angle_beta   90.00
_cell.angle_gamma   90.00
#
_symmetry.space_group_name_H-M   'P 1'
#
loop_
_entity.id
_entity.type
_entity.pdbx_description
1 polymer ?
#
loop_
_entity_poly.entity_id
_entity_poly.type
_entity_poly.pdbx_seq_one_letter_code
_entity_poly.pdbx_strand_id
1 'polypeptide(L)'
;MGWKAALLTLKHFPLPEEILSQSVESIVSCWKSEVKRAVGEKRARKVIQAASHSTGVTEGIFMARQELKTLLSQNEALVEDRTST
;
A
#
# COMPACT_ATOMS: atom_id res chain seq x y z
N MET A 1 14.18 1.11 5.63
CA MET A 1 13.52 2.04 4.67
C MET A 1 12.53 1.38 3.71
N GLY A 2 12.53 0.04 3.51
CA GLY A 2 11.62 -0.61 2.55
C GLY A 2 10.13 -0.64 2.96
N TRP A 3 9.84 -0.70 4.26
CA TRP A 3 8.51 -0.94 4.80
C TRP A 3 7.54 0.26 4.66
N LYS A 4 8.03 1.51 4.73
CA LYS A 4 7.17 2.71 4.59
C LYS A 4 6.45 2.76 3.24
N ALA A 5 7.14 2.45 2.16
CA ALA A 5 6.52 2.38 0.83
C ALA A 5 5.47 1.26 0.72
N ALA A 6 5.71 0.12 1.38
CA ALA A 6 4.73 -0.97 1.43
C ALA A 6 3.48 -0.53 2.20
N LEU A 7 3.66 0.17 3.33
CA LEU A 7 2.56 0.72 4.12
C LEU A 7 1.76 1.77 3.32
N LEU A 8 2.44 2.69 2.62
CA LEU A 8 1.77 3.66 1.73
C LEU A 8 0.98 2.97 0.61
N THR A 9 1.54 1.92 0.00
CA THR A 9 0.79 1.11 -0.98
C THR A 9 -0.46 0.51 -0.35
N LEU A 10 -0.37 -0.07 0.85
CA LEU A 10 -1.52 -0.68 1.52
C LEU A 10 -2.59 0.36 1.93
N LYS A 11 -2.18 1.57 2.30
CA LYS A 11 -3.12 2.66 2.65
C LYS A 11 -3.87 3.20 1.44
N HIS A 12 -3.20 3.38 0.31
CA HIS A 12 -3.77 4.05 -0.86
C HIS A 12 -4.32 3.09 -1.92
N PHE A 13 -3.68 1.94 -2.10
CA PHE A 13 -4.00 0.94 -3.13
C PHE A 13 -3.97 -0.48 -2.53
N PRO A 14 -4.83 -0.79 -1.53
CA PRO A 14 -4.78 -2.06 -0.80
C PRO A 14 -5.05 -3.29 -1.68
N LEU A 15 -5.74 -3.13 -2.80
CA LEU A 15 -6.15 -4.24 -3.67
C LEU A 15 -5.35 -4.28 -4.98
N PRO A 16 -5.12 -5.49 -5.56
CA PRO A 16 -4.43 -5.62 -6.84
C PRO A 16 -5.07 -4.79 -7.97
N GLU A 17 -6.39 -4.78 -8.08
CA GLU A 17 -7.13 -4.00 -9.10
C GLU A 17 -6.89 -2.48 -8.95
N GLU A 18 -6.80 -2.00 -7.71
CA GLU A 18 -6.50 -0.59 -7.45
C GLU A 18 -5.07 -0.27 -7.87
N ILE A 19 -4.10 -1.16 -7.62
CA ILE A 19 -2.73 -1.00 -8.10
C ILE A 19 -2.68 -0.98 -9.64
N LEU A 20 -3.42 -1.86 -10.30
CA LEU A 20 -3.48 -1.95 -11.76
C LEU A 20 -4.16 -0.73 -12.41
N SER A 21 -5.01 -0.02 -11.67
CA SER A 21 -5.62 1.25 -12.11
C SER A 21 -4.66 2.45 -12.08
N GLN A 22 -3.46 2.29 -11.51
CA GLN A 22 -2.48 3.37 -11.37
C GLN A 22 -1.40 3.33 -12.43
N SER A 23 -0.90 4.52 -12.78
CA SER A 23 0.35 4.64 -13.52
C SER A 23 1.56 4.43 -12.60
N VAL A 24 2.72 4.11 -13.19
CA VAL A 24 3.99 3.98 -12.45
C VAL A 24 4.33 5.29 -11.73
N GLU A 25 4.07 6.43 -12.36
CA GLU A 25 4.32 7.77 -11.84
C GLU A 25 3.42 8.07 -10.65
N SER A 26 2.14 7.68 -10.70
CA SER A 26 1.19 7.84 -9.58
C SER A 26 1.68 7.10 -8.34
N ILE A 27 2.10 5.83 -8.50
CA ILE A 27 2.63 5.02 -7.39
C ILE A 27 3.93 5.64 -6.83
N VAL A 28 4.85 6.08 -7.69
CA VAL A 28 6.10 6.72 -7.24
C VAL A 28 5.81 8.04 -6.52
N SER A 29 4.86 8.83 -7.00
CA SER A 29 4.43 10.08 -6.38
C SER A 29 3.84 9.82 -4.98
N CYS A 30 2.95 8.83 -4.87
CA CYS A 30 2.40 8.37 -3.60
C CYS A 30 3.51 7.99 -2.61
N TRP A 31 4.53 7.24 -3.03
CA TRP A 31 5.63 6.90 -2.13
C TRP A 31 6.51 8.08 -1.74
N LYS A 32 6.75 9.02 -2.66
CA LYS A 32 7.63 10.17 -2.44
C LYS A 32 7.04 11.22 -1.50
N SER A 33 5.75 11.15 -1.17
CA SER A 33 5.14 12.00 -0.15
C SER A 33 5.84 11.86 1.22
N GLU A 34 6.29 10.65 1.57
CA GLU A 34 6.98 10.39 2.84
C GLU A 34 8.35 9.71 2.69
N VAL A 35 8.62 9.06 1.55
CA VAL A 35 9.87 8.32 1.30
C VAL A 35 10.72 9.04 0.26
N LYS A 36 11.65 9.87 0.74
CA LYS A 36 12.49 10.74 -0.12
C LYS A 36 13.56 9.99 -0.94
N ARG A 37 13.99 8.80 -0.51
CA ARG A 37 15.09 8.02 -1.13
C ARG A 37 14.67 6.55 -1.31
N ALA A 38 15.28 5.84 -2.26
CA ALA A 38 15.11 4.39 -2.49
C ALA A 38 13.72 3.90 -2.95
N VAL A 39 12.84 4.81 -3.41
CA VAL A 39 11.57 4.49 -4.08
C VAL A 39 11.56 5.14 -5.45
N GLY A 40 11.26 4.35 -6.47
CA GLY A 40 11.35 4.79 -7.86
C GLY A 40 10.74 3.81 -8.83
N GLU A 41 10.81 4.17 -10.10
CA GLU A 41 10.11 3.55 -11.23
C GLU A 41 10.29 2.02 -11.29
N LYS A 42 11.52 1.54 -11.12
CA LYS A 42 11.84 0.09 -11.10
C LYS A 42 11.05 -0.68 -10.03
N ARG A 43 10.81 -0.07 -8.87
CA ARG A 43 10.05 -0.70 -7.78
C ARG A 43 8.55 -0.60 -8.02
N ALA A 44 8.06 0.52 -8.54
CA ALA A 44 6.64 0.68 -8.89
C ALA A 44 6.21 -0.31 -9.97
N ARG A 45 7.04 -0.50 -11.01
CA ARG A 45 6.81 -1.55 -12.01
C ARG A 45 6.72 -2.95 -11.41
N LYS A 46 7.59 -3.29 -10.46
CA LYS A 46 7.53 -4.59 -9.76
C LYS A 46 6.21 -4.77 -8.99
N VAL A 47 5.68 -3.70 -8.40
CA VAL A 47 4.40 -3.74 -7.68
C VAL A 47 3.24 -3.95 -8.65
N ILE A 48 3.19 -3.22 -9.76
CA ILE A 48 2.19 -3.43 -10.82
C ILE A 48 2.28 -4.85 -11.39
N GLN A 49 3.49 -5.31 -11.70
CA GLN A 49 3.71 -6.67 -12.19
C GLN A 49 3.26 -7.73 -11.16
N ALA A 50 3.52 -7.53 -9.88
CA ALA A 50 3.03 -8.45 -8.85
C ALA A 50 1.49 -8.44 -8.77
N ALA A 51 0.86 -7.27 -8.87
CA ALA A 51 -0.59 -7.15 -8.89
C ALA A 51 -1.22 -7.85 -10.12
N SER A 52 -0.58 -7.77 -11.29
CA SER A 52 -1.11 -8.37 -12.53
C SER A 52 -1.08 -9.91 -12.52
N HIS A 53 -0.27 -10.52 -11.66
CA HIS A 53 -0.18 -11.97 -11.49
C HIS A 53 -0.82 -12.44 -10.18
N SER A 54 -1.61 -11.58 -9.52
CA SER A 54 -2.25 -11.94 -8.27
C SER A 54 -3.28 -13.04 -8.50
N THR A 55 -3.15 -14.13 -7.73
CA THR A 55 -4.14 -15.21 -7.64
C THR A 55 -4.95 -15.13 -6.35
N GLY A 56 -5.03 -13.93 -5.76
CA GLY A 56 -5.74 -13.70 -4.50
C GLY A 56 -7.25 -13.94 -4.63
N VAL A 57 -7.88 -14.23 -3.49
CA VAL A 57 -9.34 -14.40 -3.38
C VAL A 57 -10.03 -13.08 -3.73
N THR A 58 -11.00 -13.13 -4.63
CA THR A 58 -11.78 -11.95 -5.08
C THR A 58 -13.15 -11.86 -4.43
N GLU A 59 -13.60 -12.96 -3.82
CA GLU A 59 -14.82 -13.06 -3.05
C GLU A 59 -14.73 -12.15 -1.82
N GLY A 60 -15.77 -11.33 -1.60
CA GLY A 60 -15.82 -10.44 -0.45
C GLY A 60 -14.83 -9.27 -0.53
N ILE A 61 -14.34 -8.89 -1.72
CA ILE A 61 -13.32 -7.84 -1.90
C ILE A 61 -13.69 -6.49 -1.24
N PHE A 62 -14.97 -6.15 -1.20
CA PHE A 62 -15.46 -4.97 -0.47
C PHE A 62 -15.19 -5.09 1.04
N MET A 63 -15.48 -6.25 1.63
CA MET A 63 -15.25 -6.50 3.07
C MET A 63 -13.75 -6.55 3.35
N ALA A 64 -12.96 -7.22 2.51
CA ALA A 64 -11.51 -7.26 2.64
C ALA A 64 -10.90 -5.85 2.64
N ARG A 65 -11.39 -4.96 1.76
CA ARG A 65 -10.99 -3.55 1.76
C ARG A 65 -11.32 -2.82 3.06
N GLN A 66 -12.52 -3.02 3.61
CA GLN A 66 -12.91 -2.39 4.88
C GLN A 66 -12.08 -2.93 6.04
N GLU A 67 -11.88 -4.24 6.09
CA GLU A 67 -11.06 -4.88 7.12
C GLU A 67 -9.61 -4.38 7.08
N LEU A 68 -9.00 -4.28 5.90
CA LEU A 68 -7.67 -3.68 5.73
C LEU A 68 -7.61 -2.25 6.26
N LYS A 69 -8.62 -1.43 5.99
CA LYS A 69 -8.71 -0.06 6.54
C LYS A 69 -8.81 -0.07 8.06
N THR A 70 -9.69 -0.90 8.63
CA THR A 70 -9.84 -1.04 10.07
C THR A 70 -8.54 -1.46 10.74
N LEU A 71 -7.85 -2.47 10.20
CA LEU A 71 -6.57 -2.97 10.73
C LEU A 71 -5.47 -1.91 10.64
N LEU A 72 -5.40 -1.15 9.55
CA LEU A 72 -4.45 -0.04 9.41
C LEU A 72 -4.71 1.05 10.44
N SER A 73 -5.96 1.48 10.64
CA SER A 73 -6.30 2.48 11.65
C SER A 73 -5.98 2.01 13.07
N GLN A 74 -6.25 0.73 13.38
CA GLN A 74 -5.87 0.15 14.68
C GLN A 74 -4.35 0.11 14.85
N ASN A 75 -3.61 -0.23 13.79
CA ASN A 75 -2.16 -0.25 13.84
C ASN A 75 -1.57 1.14 14.11
N GLU A 76 -2.12 2.18 13.47
CA GLU A 76 -1.72 3.57 13.68
C GLU A 76 -1.94 4.00 15.13
N ALA A 77 -3.15 3.77 15.68
CA ALA A 77 -3.47 4.10 17.06
C ALA A 77 -2.51 3.42 18.06
N LEU A 78 -2.22 2.12 17.85
CA LEU A 78 -1.29 1.37 18.70
C LEU A 78 0.15 1.89 18.61
N VAL A 79 0.58 2.41 17.46
CA VAL A 79 1.90 3.01 17.31
C VAL A 79 1.97 4.36 18.03
N GLU A 80 0.91 5.18 17.94
CA GLU A 80 0.82 6.47 18.62
C GLU A 80 0.89 6.31 20.15
N ASP A 81 0.15 5.36 20.71
CA ASP A 81 0.16 5.05 22.15
C ASP A 81 1.57 4.66 22.63
N ARG A 82 2.28 3.84 21.84
CA ARG A 82 3.65 3.39 22.16
C ARG A 82 4.69 4.49 22.07
N THR A 83 4.44 5.52 21.27
CA THR A 83 5.34 6.69 21.14
C THR A 83 5.03 7.80 22.13
N SER A 84 3.89 7.71 22.82
CA SER A 84 3.43 8.68 23.84
C SER A 84 3.79 8.27 25.28
N THR A 85 4.44 7.11 25.45
CA THR A 85 5.01 6.61 26.71
C THR A 85 6.53 6.68 26.65
#